data_AF-A0A1Q7FET0-F1
#
_entry.id   AF-A0A1Q7FET0-F1
#
_cell.length_a   1.000
_cell.length_b   1.000
_cell.length_c   1.000
_cell.angle_alpha   90.00
_cell.angle_beta   90.00
_cell.angle_gamma   90.00
#
_symmetry.space_group_name_H-M   'P 1'
#
loop_
_entity.id
_entity.type
_entity.pdbx_description
1 polymer ?
#
loop_
_entity_poly.entity_id
_entity_poly.type
_entity_poly.pdbx_seq_one_letter_code
_entity_poly.pdbx_strand_id
1 'polypeptide(L)'
;MKGMEGDLPSYLRDVAESRKAGLSPEKCIIYASERIRDPTFSKVVKAFSNQLEWGVPLRKIYENLSQTVKSFSALIHFRILIEAIESGGGYTASLEILAQSSESSYNTEMEKKSMLRPYFFIAFMVTVLSAFTTLMVAQTFSGISENLQTDVPGGAPSPKPASEEGLSQSKLFAIGISGQAWMTGFLIGKISTGTFATGFKYAIILLIITVLAIVVTQELHLSPSSLLGSPQA
;
A
#
# COMPACT_ATOMS: atom_id res chain seq x y z
N MET A 1 -12.18 12.63 3.67
CA MET A 1 -12.73 11.69 4.67
C MET A 1 -11.69 10.88 5.44
N LYS A 2 -10.47 10.62 4.93
CA LYS A 2 -9.40 9.98 5.74
C LYS A 2 -9.04 10.73 7.03
N GLY A 3 -9.22 12.05 7.08
CA GLY A 3 -9.01 12.84 8.32
C GLY A 3 -10.03 12.54 9.42
N MET A 4 -11.24 12.10 9.05
CA MET A 4 -12.29 11.75 10.02
C MET A 4 -11.92 10.50 10.84
N GLU A 5 -11.30 9.50 10.22
CA GLU A 5 -10.88 8.26 10.92
C GLU A 5 -9.74 8.52 11.91
N GLY A 6 -8.92 9.55 11.69
CA GLY A 6 -7.87 9.96 12.61
C GLY A 6 -8.35 10.80 13.79
N ASP A 7 -9.36 11.65 13.59
CA ASP A 7 -9.89 12.53 14.65
C ASP A 7 -11.03 11.89 15.46
N LEU A 8 -11.69 10.85 14.92
CA LEU A 8 -12.78 10.13 15.60
C LEU A 8 -12.36 9.50 16.94
N PRO A 9 -11.20 8.82 17.08
CA PRO A 9 -10.75 8.30 18.36
C PRO A 9 -10.59 9.40 19.41
N SER A 10 -9.96 10.53 19.05
CA SER A 10 -9.81 11.69 19.94
C SER A 10 -11.15 12.27 20.38
N TYR A 11 -12.10 12.37 19.45
CA TYR A 11 -13.45 12.82 19.76
C TYR A 11 -14.18 11.88 20.74
N LEU A 12 -14.13 10.56 20.51
CA LEU A 12 -14.74 9.58 21.41
C LEU A 12 -14.06 9.57 22.79
N ARG A 13 -12.75 9.84 22.82
CA ARG A 13 -11.99 10.02 24.05
C ARG A 13 -12.47 11.24 24.83
N ASP A 14 -12.64 12.39 24.17
CA ASP A 14 -13.20 13.60 24.80
C ASP A 14 -14.63 13.36 25.33
N VAL A 15 -15.45 12.59 24.61
CA VAL A 15 -16.80 12.17 25.05
C VAL A 15 -16.73 11.29 26.30
N ALA A 16 -15.82 10.32 26.34
CA ALA A 16 -15.64 9.45 27.50
C ALA A 16 -15.10 10.21 28.72
N GLU A 17 -14.15 11.12 28.54
CA GLU A 17 -13.59 11.95 29.60
C GLU A 17 -14.61 12.94 30.18
N SER A 18 -15.39 13.60 29.32
CA SER A 18 -16.48 14.48 29.75
C SER A 18 -17.58 13.71 30.51
N ARG A 19 -17.86 12.46 30.11
CA ARG A 19 -18.78 11.58 30.86
C ARG A 19 -18.23 11.22 32.23
N LYS A 20 -16.94 10.90 32.34
CA LYS A 20 -16.27 10.67 33.64
C LYS A 20 -16.33 11.89 34.55
N ALA A 21 -16.29 13.09 33.99
CA ALA A 21 -16.48 14.34 34.73
C ALA A 21 -17.93 14.59 35.20
N GLY A 22 -18.88 13.70 34.85
CA GLY A 22 -20.26 13.77 35.31
C GLY A 22 -21.22 14.54 34.39
N LEU A 23 -20.79 14.92 33.18
CA LEU A 23 -21.68 15.53 32.20
C LEU A 23 -22.75 14.53 31.72
N SER A 24 -23.93 15.04 31.34
CA SER A 24 -24.96 14.21 30.71
C SER A 24 -24.48 13.72 29.33
N PRO A 25 -24.91 12.54 28.84
CA PRO A 25 -24.42 11.97 27.59
C PRO A 25 -24.50 12.93 26.40
N GLU A 26 -25.56 13.75 26.34
CA GLU A 26 -25.79 14.73 25.30
C GLU A 26 -24.80 15.89 25.40
N LYS A 27 -24.56 16.39 26.62
CA LYS A 27 -23.59 17.45 26.88
C LYS A 27 -22.16 17.00 26.61
N CYS A 28 -21.84 15.72 26.82
CA CYS A 28 -20.52 15.16 26.49
C CYS A 28 -20.20 15.31 24.99
N ILE A 29 -21.20 15.02 24.14
CA ILE A 29 -21.11 15.12 22.68
C ILE A 29 -20.95 16.57 22.23
N ILE A 30 -21.77 17.47 22.77
CA ILE A 30 -21.71 18.90 22.47
C ILE A 30 -20.33 19.44 22.83
N TYR A 31 -19.85 19.15 24.05
CA TYR A 31 -18.54 19.57 24.53
C TYR A 31 -17.38 19.05 23.67
N ALA A 32 -17.40 17.76 23.31
CA ALA A 32 -16.36 17.16 22.47
C ALA A 32 -16.36 17.72 21.03
N SER A 33 -17.51 18.19 20.53
CA SER A 33 -17.63 18.73 19.17
C SER A 33 -16.90 20.06 18.94
N GLU A 34 -16.60 20.80 20.02
CA GLU A 34 -15.88 22.07 19.95
C GLU A 34 -14.36 21.90 19.76
N ARG A 35 -13.81 20.74 20.12
CA ARG A 35 -12.36 20.47 20.17
C ARG A 35 -11.80 19.82 18.90
N ILE A 36 -12.64 19.67 17.87
CA ILE A 36 -12.24 18.99 16.63
C ILE A 36 -11.35 19.88 15.76
N ARG A 37 -10.24 19.30 15.30
CA ARG A 37 -9.24 19.97 14.47
C ARG A 37 -9.54 19.87 12.98
N ASP A 38 -9.99 18.71 12.48
CA ASP A 38 -10.32 18.55 11.05
C ASP A 38 -11.63 19.28 10.68
N PRO A 39 -11.61 20.19 9.69
CA PRO A 39 -12.78 20.99 9.33
C PRO A 39 -13.89 20.18 8.65
N THR A 40 -13.57 19.04 8.02
CA THR A 40 -14.58 18.17 7.41
C THR A 40 -15.33 17.40 8.50
N PHE A 41 -14.59 16.85 9.45
CA PHE A 41 -15.16 16.13 10.58
C PHE A 41 -15.93 17.06 11.52
N SER A 42 -15.40 18.25 11.79
CA SER A 42 -16.07 19.27 12.62
C SER A 42 -17.46 19.61 12.10
N LYS A 43 -17.67 19.70 10.78
CA LYS A 43 -19.01 19.94 10.21
C LYS A 43 -19.98 18.81 10.52
N VAL A 44 -19.54 17.55 10.43
CA VAL A 44 -20.37 16.37 10.70
C VAL A 44 -20.75 16.32 12.18
N VAL A 45 -19.77 16.46 13.07
CA VAL A 45 -20.02 16.37 14.51
C VAL A 45 -20.82 17.57 15.02
N LYS A 46 -20.58 18.79 14.52
CA LYS A 46 -21.43 19.95 14.87
C LYS A 46 -22.86 19.76 14.39
N ALA A 47 -23.07 19.22 13.19
CA ALA A 47 -24.42 18.88 12.73
C ALA A 47 -25.08 17.82 13.62
N PHE A 48 -24.31 16.85 14.13
CA PHE A 48 -24.78 15.86 15.10
C PHE A 48 -25.14 16.50 16.46
N SER A 49 -24.24 17.28 17.05
CA SER A 49 -24.46 18.02 18.31
C SER A 49 -25.66 18.94 18.24
N ASN A 50 -25.79 19.74 17.17
CA ASN A 50 -26.92 20.64 16.99
C ASN A 50 -28.25 19.85 16.95
N GLN A 51 -28.32 18.77 16.17
CA GLN A 51 -29.53 17.95 16.12
C GLN A 51 -29.90 17.36 17.49
N LEU A 52 -28.90 17.03 18.30
CA LEU A 52 -29.09 16.57 19.66
C LEU A 52 -29.60 17.69 20.59
N GLU A 53 -29.05 18.89 20.49
CA GLU A 53 -29.51 20.08 21.23
C GLU A 53 -30.94 20.47 20.89
N TRP A 54 -31.33 20.35 19.60
CA TRP A 54 -32.70 20.63 19.14
C TRP A 54 -33.69 19.50 19.45
N GLY A 55 -33.27 18.43 20.12
CA GLY A 55 -34.15 17.32 20.51
C GLY A 55 -34.67 16.51 19.32
N VAL A 56 -33.92 16.44 18.22
CA VAL A 56 -34.29 15.63 17.05
C VAL A 56 -34.30 14.14 17.45
N PRO A 57 -35.28 13.34 17.00
CA PRO A 57 -35.30 11.91 17.30
C PRO A 57 -34.01 11.22 16.86
N LEU A 58 -33.39 10.46 17.77
CA LEU A 58 -32.10 9.78 17.57
C LEU A 58 -32.04 8.93 16.29
N ARG A 59 -33.14 8.26 15.95
CA ARG A 59 -33.28 7.51 14.70
C ARG A 59 -33.06 8.38 13.45
N LYS A 60 -33.62 9.59 13.42
CA LYS A 60 -33.47 10.54 12.31
C LYS A 60 -32.04 11.12 12.25
N ILE A 61 -31.42 11.30 13.41
CA ILE A 61 -30.02 11.73 13.51
C ILE A 61 -29.10 10.67 12.88
N TYR A 62 -29.33 9.39 13.19
CA TYR A 62 -28.58 8.28 12.59
C TYR A 62 -28.77 8.22 11.06
N GLU A 63 -29.98 8.40 10.55
CA GLU A 63 -30.25 8.45 9.11
C GLU A 63 -29.44 9.57 8.43
N ASN A 64 -29.43 10.77 9.00
CA ASN A 64 -28.63 11.90 8.48
C ASN A 64 -27.12 11.62 8.51
N LEU A 65 -26.63 10.99 9.58
CA LEU A 65 -25.23 10.56 9.68
C LEU A 65 -24.88 9.49 8.65
N SER A 66 -25.78 8.53 8.40
CA SER A 66 -25.55 7.46 7.40
C SER A 66 -25.39 7.98 5.97
N GLN A 67 -26.05 9.10 5.65
CA GLN A 67 -25.92 9.76 4.35
C GLN A 67 -24.64 10.61 4.24
N THR A 68 -24.16 11.14 5.37
CA THR A 68 -23.02 12.06 5.42
C THR A 68 -21.68 11.33 5.62
N VAL A 69 -21.66 10.28 6.43
CA VAL A 69 -20.47 9.53 6.85
C VAL A 69 -20.29 8.30 5.96
N LYS A 70 -19.30 8.32 5.06
CA LYS A 70 -19.02 7.18 4.16
C LYS A 70 -18.19 6.06 4.79
N SER A 71 -17.51 6.33 5.91
CA SER A 71 -16.69 5.31 6.59
C SER A 71 -17.59 4.40 7.42
N PHE A 72 -17.58 3.11 7.12
CA PHE A 72 -18.32 2.10 7.87
C PHE A 72 -17.88 2.05 9.34
N SER A 73 -16.57 2.17 9.59
CA SER A 73 -16.01 2.20 10.95
C SER A 73 -16.47 3.45 11.71
N ALA A 74 -16.48 4.62 11.09
CA ALA A 74 -17.00 5.80 11.77
C ALA A 74 -18.50 5.68 12.07
N LEU A 75 -19.27 5.15 11.12
CA LEU A 75 -20.71 4.95 11.27
C LEU A 75 -21.07 4.03 12.44
N ILE A 76 -20.32 2.93 12.64
CA ILE A 76 -20.60 2.00 13.74
C ILE A 76 -20.37 2.66 15.10
N HIS A 77 -19.30 3.46 15.25
CA HIS A 77 -19.03 4.18 16.49
C HIS A 77 -20.12 5.21 16.80
N PHE A 78 -20.57 5.98 15.80
CA PHE A 78 -21.70 6.90 15.97
C PHE A 78 -23.00 6.19 16.31
N ARG A 79 -23.26 5.02 15.72
CA ARG A 79 -24.44 4.22 16.05
C ARG A 79 -24.44 3.77 17.51
N ILE A 80 -23.31 3.27 18.00
CA ILE A 80 -23.17 2.84 19.40
C ILE A 80 -23.34 4.04 20.33
N LEU A 81 -22.79 5.20 19.97
CA LEU A 81 -22.95 6.43 20.73
C LEU A 81 -24.42 6.87 20.84
N ILE A 82 -25.18 6.79 19.74
CA ILE A 82 -26.61 7.10 19.72
C ILE A 82 -27.41 6.13 20.60
N GLU A 83 -27.15 4.83 20.49
CA GLU A 83 -27.79 3.80 21.32
C GLU A 83 -27.49 4.00 22.82
N ALA A 84 -26.27 4.44 23.14
CA ALA A 84 -25.86 4.76 24.50
C ALA A 84 -26.63 5.97 25.09
N ILE A 85 -27.03 6.92 24.25
CA ILE A 85 -27.89 8.05 24.66
C ILE A 85 -29.34 7.58 24.77
N GLU A 86 -29.84 6.79 23.80
CA GLU A 86 -31.21 6.30 23.76
C GLU A 86 -31.58 5.47 24.99
N SER A 87 -30.63 4.65 25.45
CA SER A 87 -30.75 3.86 26.68
C SER A 87 -30.69 4.69 27.98
N GLY A 88 -30.57 6.02 27.90
CA GLY A 88 -30.76 6.93 29.02
C GLY A 88 -29.59 7.04 29.99
N GLY A 89 -28.36 6.65 29.59
CA GLY A 89 -27.28 6.71 30.57
C GLY A 89 -25.89 6.30 30.16
N GLY A 90 -25.59 6.11 28.87
CA GLY A 90 -24.26 5.83 28.30
C GLY A 90 -23.17 5.66 29.36
N TYR A 91 -23.10 4.45 29.92
CA TYR A 91 -22.30 4.19 31.11
C TYR A 91 -20.86 4.66 30.86
N THR A 92 -20.25 5.30 31.85
CA THR A 92 -18.85 5.77 31.77
C THR A 92 -17.93 4.66 31.26
N ALA A 93 -18.12 3.44 31.75
CA ALA A 93 -17.40 2.25 31.31
C ALA A 93 -17.64 1.91 29.82
N SER A 94 -18.87 2.00 29.33
CA SER A 94 -19.21 1.70 27.93
C SER A 94 -18.60 2.72 26.97
N LEU A 95 -18.64 4.01 27.30
CA LEU A 95 -18.01 5.05 26.49
C LEU A 95 -16.48 4.96 26.52
N GLU A 96 -15.89 4.58 27.66
CA GLU A 96 -14.45 4.30 27.74
C GLU A 96 -14.04 3.12 26.85
N ILE A 97 -14.79 2.01 26.88
CA ILE A 97 -14.55 0.87 26.00
C ILE A 97 -14.71 1.27 24.54
N LEU A 98 -15.70 2.11 24.21
CA LEU A 98 -15.91 2.61 22.85
C LEU A 98 -14.73 3.47 22.38
N ALA A 99 -14.22 4.37 23.22
CA ALA A 99 -13.05 5.18 22.94
C ALA A 99 -11.80 4.31 22.75
N GLN A 100 -11.55 3.39 23.68
CA GLN A 100 -10.41 2.46 23.60
C GLN A 100 -10.49 1.56 22.36
N SER A 101 -11.69 1.10 21.99
CA SER A 101 -11.91 0.31 20.78
C SER A 101 -11.62 1.12 19.52
N SER A 102 -12.04 2.38 19.47
CA SER A 102 -11.76 3.27 18.34
C SER A 102 -10.27 3.59 18.23
N GLU A 103 -9.58 3.85 19.35
CA GLU A 103 -8.13 4.07 19.40
C GLU A 103 -7.36 2.81 18.96
N SER A 104 -7.73 1.64 19.50
CA SER A 104 -7.12 0.36 19.14
C SER A 104 -7.33 0.03 17.66
N SER A 105 -8.54 0.28 17.13
CA SER A 105 -8.86 0.09 15.71
C SER A 105 -8.02 0.98 14.82
N TYR A 106 -7.91 2.27 15.16
CA TYR A 106 -7.09 3.22 14.43
C TYR A 106 -5.59 2.88 14.51
N ASN A 107 -5.10 2.54 15.70
CA ASN A 107 -3.71 2.14 15.91
C ASN A 107 -3.38 0.87 15.11
N THR A 108 -4.27 -0.12 15.10
CA THR A 108 -4.12 -1.34 14.29
C THR A 108 -4.05 -1.01 12.79
N GLU A 109 -4.87 -0.07 12.31
CA GLU A 109 -4.83 0.35 10.92
C GLU A 109 -3.52 1.08 10.57
N MET A 110 -3.08 1.98 11.45
CA MET A 110 -1.81 2.70 11.29
C MET A 110 -0.61 1.76 11.39
N GLU A 111 -0.65 0.80 12.30
CA GLU A 111 0.38 -0.22 12.49
C GLU A 111 0.48 -1.11 11.25
N LYS A 112 -0.64 -1.61 10.71
CA LYS A 112 -0.64 -2.34 9.43
C LYS A 112 0.00 -1.54 8.31
N LYS A 113 -0.36 -0.27 8.18
CA LYS A 113 0.22 0.61 7.15
C LYS A 113 1.72 0.84 7.36
N SER A 114 2.15 1.02 8.60
CA SER A 114 3.56 1.22 8.96
C SER A 114 4.37 -0.05 8.72
N MET A 115 3.86 -1.20 9.17
CA MET A 115 4.48 -2.50 9.03
C MET A 115 4.64 -2.91 7.57
N LEU A 116 3.70 -2.55 6.69
CA LEU A 116 3.77 -2.86 5.26
C LEU A 116 4.70 -1.92 4.47
N ARG A 117 5.09 -0.78 5.03
CA ARG A 117 5.94 0.21 4.34
C ARG A 117 7.38 -0.32 4.09
N PRO A 118 8.07 -0.98 5.04
CA PRO A 118 9.36 -1.62 4.81
C PRO A 118 9.34 -2.72 3.73
N TYR A 119 8.25 -3.49 3.64
CA TYR A 119 8.14 -4.58 2.65
C TYR A 119 8.23 -4.07 1.21
N PHE A 120 7.81 -2.83 0.96
CA PHE A 120 7.98 -2.18 -0.35
C PHE A 120 9.45 -2.07 -0.77
N PHE A 121 10.33 -1.66 0.16
CA PHE A 121 11.76 -1.55 -0.12
C PHE A 121 12.41 -2.91 -0.37
N ILE A 122 12.01 -3.94 0.38
CA ILE A 122 12.52 -5.30 0.22
C ILE A 122 12.16 -5.85 -1.17
N ALA A 123 10.90 -5.70 -1.60
CA ALA A 123 10.46 -6.18 -2.90
C ALA A 123 11.15 -5.47 -4.08
N PHE A 124 11.44 -4.18 -3.93
CA PHE A 124 12.24 -3.44 -4.89
C PHE A 124 13.66 -4.03 -5.02
N MET A 125 14.33 -4.28 -3.89
CA MET A 125 15.67 -4.87 -3.88
C MET A 125 15.71 -6.25 -4.53
N VAL A 126 14.74 -7.12 -4.23
CA VAL A 126 14.63 -8.44 -4.85
C VAL A 126 14.45 -8.34 -6.37
N THR A 127 13.62 -7.40 -6.83
CA THR A 127 13.38 -7.20 -8.28
C THR A 127 14.66 -6.77 -9.00
N VAL A 128 15.38 -5.79 -8.45
CA VAL A 128 16.62 -5.27 -9.06
C VAL A 128 17.71 -6.34 -9.04
N LEU A 129 17.89 -7.04 -7.92
CA LEU A 129 18.91 -8.09 -7.79
C LEU A 129 18.61 -9.28 -8.71
N SER A 130 17.35 -9.69 -8.82
CA SER A 130 16.94 -10.75 -9.74
C SER A 130 17.17 -10.34 -11.19
N ALA A 131 16.78 -9.12 -11.59
CA ALA A 131 17.00 -8.62 -12.94
C ALA A 131 18.49 -8.57 -13.28
N PHE A 132 19.33 -8.07 -12.37
CA PHE A 132 20.78 -8.05 -12.55
C PHE A 132 21.38 -9.46 -12.68
N THR A 133 20.98 -10.39 -11.81
CA THR A 133 21.44 -11.79 -11.85
C THR A 133 21.03 -12.46 -13.15
N THR A 134 19.78 -12.27 -13.60
CA THR A 134 19.30 -12.81 -14.88
C THR A 134 20.05 -12.22 -16.07
N LEU A 135 20.37 -10.92 -16.05
CA LEU A 135 21.18 -10.29 -17.10
C LEU A 135 22.60 -10.86 -17.14
N MET A 136 23.26 -11.02 -15.99
CA MET A 136 24.60 -11.61 -15.91
C MET A 136 24.64 -13.05 -16.45
N VAL A 137 23.64 -13.87 -16.11
CA VAL A 137 23.48 -15.22 -16.64
C VAL A 137 23.28 -15.20 -18.15
N ALA A 138 22.41 -14.30 -18.66
CA ALA A 138 22.14 -14.18 -20.09
C ALA A 138 23.42 -13.81 -20.89
N GLN A 139 24.23 -12.87 -20.40
CA GLN A 139 25.50 -12.49 -21.02
C GLN A 139 26.50 -13.66 -21.06
N THR A 140 26.60 -14.42 -19.98
CA THR A 140 27.50 -15.58 -19.89
C THR A 140 27.11 -16.68 -20.88
N PHE A 141 25.82 -17.00 -20.98
CA PHE A 141 25.31 -18.00 -21.92
C PHE A 141 25.48 -17.58 -23.38
N SER A 142 25.24 -16.30 -23.70
CA SER A 142 25.48 -15.78 -25.04
C SER A 142 26.97 -15.82 -25.42
N GLY A 143 27.88 -15.48 -24.50
CA GLY A 143 29.32 -15.57 -24.73
C GLY A 143 29.81 -17.01 -24.98
N ILE A 144 29.31 -18.00 -24.24
CA ILE A 144 29.68 -19.41 -24.45
C ILE A 144 29.19 -19.92 -25.82
N SER A 145 27.97 -19.55 -26.23
CA SER A 145 27.39 -19.94 -27.52
C SER A 145 28.15 -19.37 -28.72
N GLU A 146 28.70 -18.15 -28.59
CA GLU A 146 29.53 -17.51 -29.61
C GLU A 146 30.91 -18.17 -29.70
N ASN A 147 31.57 -18.43 -28.56
CA ASN A 147 32.90 -19.06 -28.52
C ASN A 147 32.89 -20.53 -29.00
N LEU A 148 31.80 -21.27 -28.81
CA LEU A 148 31.65 -22.64 -29.34
C LEU A 148 31.56 -22.69 -30.87
N GLN A 149 31.17 -21.60 -31.53
CA GLN A 149 31.06 -21.52 -32.99
C GLN A 149 32.37 -21.10 -33.67
N THR A 150 33.33 -20.55 -32.92
CA THR A 150 34.55 -19.97 -33.47
C THR A 150 35.82 -20.82 -33.30
N ASP A 151 35.79 -21.94 -32.56
CA ASP A 151 37.01 -22.71 -32.22
C ASP A 151 36.96 -24.21 -32.56
N VAL A 152 36.51 -24.57 -33.77
CA VAL A 152 36.82 -25.89 -34.35
C VAL A 152 37.74 -25.70 -35.57
N PRO A 153 39.07 -25.88 -35.42
CA PRO A 153 39.98 -25.89 -36.55
C PRO A 153 39.68 -27.11 -37.44
N GLY A 154 38.99 -26.89 -38.57
CA GLY A 154 38.78 -27.91 -39.61
C GLY A 154 37.36 -28.48 -39.75
N GLY A 155 36.36 -27.98 -39.03
CA GLY A 155 34.96 -28.34 -39.25
C GLY A 155 34.33 -27.50 -40.37
N ALA A 156 33.65 -28.15 -41.33
CA ALA A 156 32.90 -27.47 -42.38
C ALA A 156 31.98 -26.37 -41.79
N PRO A 157 31.74 -25.25 -42.50
CA PRO A 157 30.85 -24.20 -42.03
C PRO A 157 29.48 -24.80 -41.81
N SER A 158 29.13 -25.06 -40.55
CA SER A 158 27.74 -25.32 -40.19
C SER A 158 27.01 -24.02 -40.51
N PRO A 159 25.90 -24.08 -41.26
CA PRO A 159 25.17 -22.87 -41.58
C PRO A 159 24.83 -22.21 -40.25
N LYS A 160 25.20 -20.94 -40.09
CA LYS A 160 24.41 -20.04 -39.25
C LYS A 160 22.96 -20.38 -39.58
N PRO A 161 22.10 -20.76 -38.62
CA PRO A 161 20.67 -20.77 -38.89
C PRO A 161 20.30 -19.31 -39.16
N ALA A 162 20.47 -18.91 -40.42
CA ALA A 162 19.79 -17.79 -41.02
C ALA A 162 18.32 -18.18 -40.96
N SER A 163 17.56 -17.37 -40.22
CA SER A 163 16.11 -17.47 -40.06
C SER A 163 15.61 -18.82 -39.54
N GLU A 164 15.53 -18.93 -38.22
CA GLU A 164 14.20 -19.15 -37.67
C GLU A 164 13.81 -17.90 -36.90
N GLU A 165 12.59 -17.43 -37.15
CA GLU A 165 11.87 -16.36 -36.46
C GLU A 165 11.58 -16.71 -34.98
N GLY A 166 12.42 -17.53 -34.36
CA GLY A 166 12.51 -17.67 -32.91
C GLY A 166 13.10 -16.39 -32.35
N LEU A 167 12.41 -15.81 -31.37
CA LEU A 167 12.88 -14.61 -30.68
C LEU A 167 14.36 -14.77 -30.32
N SER A 168 15.22 -13.90 -30.87
CA SER A 168 16.65 -13.83 -30.55
C SER A 168 16.83 -14.05 -29.05
N GLN A 169 17.77 -14.89 -28.62
CA GLN A 169 17.94 -15.26 -27.20
C GLN A 169 17.89 -14.04 -26.24
N SER A 170 18.44 -12.90 -26.66
CA SER A 170 18.32 -11.60 -25.98
C SER A 170 16.88 -11.08 -25.80
N LYS A 171 16.00 -11.25 -26.80
CA LYS A 171 14.56 -10.91 -26.74
C LYS A 171 13.79 -11.83 -25.80
N LEU A 172 14.09 -13.13 -25.74
CA LEU A 172 13.46 -14.06 -24.79
C LEU A 172 13.79 -13.68 -23.33
N PHE A 173 15.05 -13.34 -23.05
CA PHE A 173 15.45 -12.85 -21.73
C PHE A 173 14.82 -11.50 -21.39
N ALA A 174 14.72 -10.57 -22.35
CA ALA A 174 14.07 -9.27 -22.13
C ALA A 174 12.58 -9.42 -21.77
N ILE A 175 11.87 -10.33 -22.44
CA ILE A 175 10.45 -10.64 -22.12
C ILE A 175 10.35 -11.30 -20.74
N GLY A 176 11.25 -12.24 -20.42
CA GLY A 176 11.27 -12.91 -19.11
C GLY A 176 11.50 -11.94 -17.95
N ILE A 177 12.46 -11.02 -18.08
CA ILE A 177 12.76 -9.98 -17.09
C ILE A 177 11.57 -9.01 -16.95
N SER A 178 10.95 -8.63 -18.07
CA SER A 178 9.75 -7.77 -18.06
C SER A 178 8.55 -8.45 -17.37
N GLY A 179 8.35 -9.75 -17.63
CA GLY A 179 7.32 -10.56 -16.99
C GLY A 179 7.55 -10.73 -15.48
N GLN A 180 8.80 -10.95 -15.07
CA GLN A 180 9.18 -11.03 -13.66
C GLN A 180 8.94 -9.70 -12.93
N ALA A 181 9.32 -8.57 -13.54
CA ALA A 181 9.07 -7.24 -12.98
C ALA A 181 7.55 -6.96 -12.82
N TRP A 182 6.74 -7.38 -13.79
CA TRP A 182 5.27 -7.28 -13.69
C TRP A 182 4.70 -8.12 -12.57
N MET A 183 5.08 -9.40 -12.50
CA MET A 183 4.61 -10.30 -11.45
C MET A 183 4.98 -9.79 -10.05
N THR A 184 6.22 -9.32 -9.87
CA THR A 184 6.65 -8.75 -8.58
C THR A 184 5.93 -7.44 -8.26
N GLY A 185 5.61 -6.62 -9.26
CA GLY A 185 4.81 -5.39 -9.11
C GLY A 185 3.37 -5.64 -8.64
N PHE A 186 2.71 -6.67 -9.18
CA PHE A 186 1.39 -7.09 -8.69
C PHE A 186 1.45 -7.67 -7.27
N LEU A 187 2.46 -8.51 -7.02
CA LEU A 187 2.67 -9.15 -5.72
C LEU A 187 2.90 -8.09 -4.64
N ILE A 188 3.72 -7.06 -4.91
CA ILE A 188 3.96 -6.00 -3.93
C ILE A 188 2.72 -5.13 -3.69
N GLY A 189 1.89 -4.88 -4.71
CA GLY A 189 0.65 -4.14 -4.51
C GLY A 189 -0.37 -4.89 -3.65
N LYS A 190 -0.49 -6.20 -3.86
CA LYS A 190 -1.35 -7.05 -3.03
C LYS A 190 -0.86 -7.09 -1.57
N ILE A 191 0.45 -7.21 -1.36
CA ILE A 191 1.03 -7.26 -0.02
C ILE A 191 0.96 -5.89 0.67
N SER A 192 1.32 -4.81 -0.02
CA SER A 192 1.44 -3.48 0.57
C SER A 192 0.10 -2.80 0.83
N THR A 193 -0.88 -2.96 -0.08
CA THR A 193 -2.12 -2.18 -0.04
C THR A 193 -3.38 -3.05 -0.06
N GLY A 194 -3.24 -4.39 -0.06
CA GLY A 194 -4.36 -5.33 -0.09
C GLY A 194 -5.15 -5.35 -1.41
N THR A 195 -4.83 -4.47 -2.36
CA THR A 195 -5.62 -4.23 -3.58
C THR A 195 -4.76 -4.40 -4.82
N PHE A 196 -5.24 -5.19 -5.79
CA PHE A 196 -4.56 -5.42 -7.07
C PHE A 196 -4.42 -4.15 -7.92
N ALA A 197 -5.39 -3.22 -7.85
CA ALA A 197 -5.35 -1.96 -8.59
C ALA A 197 -4.13 -1.09 -8.22
N THR A 198 -3.68 -1.12 -6.95
CA THR A 198 -2.46 -0.41 -6.55
C THR A 198 -1.21 -1.12 -7.08
N GLY A 199 -1.24 -2.45 -7.15
CA GLY A 199 -0.17 -3.27 -7.74
C GLY A 199 0.11 -2.95 -9.20
N PHE A 200 -0.93 -2.62 -9.97
CA PHE A 200 -0.74 -2.19 -11.36
C PHE A 200 0.11 -0.91 -11.47
N LYS A 201 -0.11 0.07 -10.59
CA LYS A 201 0.71 1.30 -10.55
C LYS A 201 2.17 0.99 -10.24
N TYR A 202 2.42 0.09 -9.29
CA TYR A 202 3.78 -0.31 -8.94
C TYR A 202 4.45 -1.16 -10.03
N ALA A 203 3.71 -2.03 -10.71
CA ALA A 203 4.21 -2.84 -11.82
C ALA A 203 4.69 -1.97 -13.00
N ILE A 204 3.97 -0.89 -13.32
CA ILE A 204 4.40 0.05 -14.37
C ILE A 204 5.70 0.76 -13.96
N ILE A 205 5.77 1.27 -12.72
CA ILE A 205 6.97 1.96 -12.22
C ILE A 205 8.17 1.02 -12.24
N LEU A 206 8.02 -0.21 -11.75
CA LEU A 206 9.07 -1.22 -11.76
C LEU A 206 9.48 -1.60 -13.18
N LEU A 207 8.53 -1.76 -14.12
CA LEU A 207 8.87 -2.05 -15.51
C LEU A 207 9.70 -0.93 -16.14
N ILE A 208 9.37 0.34 -15.90
CA ILE A 208 10.14 1.48 -16.42
C ILE A 208 11.58 1.44 -15.85
N ILE A 209 11.72 1.18 -14.56
CA ILE A 209 13.04 1.06 -13.90
C ILE A 209 13.83 -0.12 -14.47
N THR A 210 13.18 -1.25 -14.71
CA THR A 210 13.80 -2.43 -15.30
C THR A 210 14.26 -2.17 -16.74
N VAL A 211 13.44 -1.51 -17.56
CA VAL A 211 13.82 -1.12 -18.93
C VAL A 211 15.00 -0.15 -18.92
N LEU A 212 14.99 0.85 -18.02
CA LEU A 212 16.13 1.75 -17.82
C LEU A 212 17.39 0.98 -17.39
N ALA A 213 17.27 0.01 -16.49
CA ALA A 213 18.40 -0.80 -16.05
C ALA A 213 18.99 -1.65 -17.19
N ILE A 214 18.15 -2.17 -18.08
CA ILE A 214 18.58 -2.89 -19.28
C ILE A 214 19.33 -1.95 -20.22
N VAL A 215 18.78 -0.77 -20.53
CA VAL A 215 19.43 0.22 -21.40
C VAL A 215 20.77 0.66 -20.82
N VAL A 216 20.83 1.00 -19.53
CA VAL A 216 22.09 1.38 -18.86
C VAL A 216 23.10 0.24 -18.92
N THR A 217 22.68 -1.00 -18.70
CA THR A 217 23.58 -2.17 -18.75
C THR A 217 24.13 -2.39 -20.17
N GLN A 218 23.34 -2.14 -21.21
CA GLN A 218 23.78 -2.21 -22.60
C GLN A 218 24.77 -1.08 -22.95
N GLU A 219 24.47 0.14 -22.53
CA GLU A 219 25.34 1.31 -22.76
C GLU A 219 26.67 1.22 -21.97
N LEU A 220 26.67 0.59 -20.79
CA LEU A 220 27.87 0.50 -19.95
C LEU A 220 28.88 -0.57 -20.38
N HIS A 221 28.61 -1.39 -21.42
CA HIS A 221 29.48 -2.51 -21.86
C HIS A 221 30.12 -3.26 -20.67
N LEU A 222 29.36 -3.54 -19.61
CA LEU A 222 29.84 -4.36 -18.50
C LEU A 222 29.83 -5.83 -18.95
N SER A 223 30.73 -6.16 -19.88
CA SER A 223 31.07 -7.53 -20.18
C SER A 223 31.79 -8.12 -18.97
N PRO A 224 31.48 -9.36 -18.57
CA PRO A 224 32.21 -10.07 -17.49
C PRO A 224 33.73 -10.15 -17.73
N SER A 225 34.18 -9.98 -18.97
CA SER A 225 35.58 -9.96 -19.39
C SER A 225 36.38 -8.76 -18.87
N SER A 226 35.74 -7.65 -18.46
CA SER A 226 36.46 -6.50 -17.89
C SER A 226 36.75 -6.64 -16.39
N LEU A 227 36.05 -7.55 -15.70
CA LEU A 227 36.27 -7.88 -14.28
C LEU A 227 37.22 -9.06 -14.10
N LEU A 228 37.23 -10.01 -15.04
CA LEU A 228 38.17 -11.12 -15.08
C LEU A 228 39.39 -10.73 -15.92
N GLY A 229 40.14 -9.72 -15.47
CA GLY A 229 41.45 -9.40 -16.05
C GLY A 229 42.33 -10.66 -16.01
N SER A 230 42.75 -11.13 -17.19
CA SER A 230 43.77 -12.16 -17.34
C SER A 230 45.02 -11.76 -16.56
N PRO A 231 45.61 -12.62 -15.70
CA PRO A 231 47.00 -12.43 -15.34
C PRO A 231 47.82 -12.67 -16.61
N GLN A 232 48.40 -11.59 -17.15
CA GLN A 232 49.50 -11.71 -18.08
C GLN A 232 50.70 -12.31 -17.33
N ALA A 233 51.08 -13.54 -17.69
CA ALA A 233 52.44 -14.05 -17.71
C ALA A 233 52.47 -15.36 -18.50
#